data_AF-A0A6V7HTF0-F1
#
_entry.id   AF-A0A6V7HTF0-F1
#
_cell.length_a   1.000
_cell.length_b   1.000
_cell.length_c   1.000
_cell.angle_alpha   90.00
_cell.angle_beta   90.00
_cell.angle_gamma   90.00
#
_symmetry.space_group_name_H-M   'P 1'
#
loop_
_entity.id
_entity.type
_entity.pdbx_description
1 polymer ?
#
loop_
_entity_poly.entity_id
_entity_poly.type
_entity_poly.pdbx_seq_one_letter_code
_entity_poly.pdbx_strand_id
1 'polypeptide(L)' 'VLEMIENIRQQLNTQIEDTNWLSTTDKDLLKDKLNSMKLFVGFPNWYKNETAVKATYKG' A
#
# COMPACT_ATOMS: atom_id res chain seq x y z
N VAL A 1 -1.44 -2.80 13.27
CA VAL A 1 -1.35 -3.22 11.84
C VAL A 1 -0.98 -2.06 10.94
N LEU A 2 -1.74 -0.96 10.88
CA LEU A 2 -1.38 0.20 10.04
C LEU A 2 0.00 0.77 10.36
N GLU A 3 0.32 0.93 11.64
CA GLU A 3 1.64 1.36 12.11
C GLU A 3 2.77 0.41 11.68
N MET A 4 2.56 -0.90 11.77
CA MET A 4 3.56 -1.88 11.30
C MET A 4 3.81 -1.76 9.80
N ILE A 5 2.77 -1.52 9.00
CA ILE A 5 2.88 -1.37 7.55
C ILE A 5 3.65 -0.09 7.22
N GLU A 6 3.40 0.99 7.96
CA GLU A 6 4.16 2.23 7.80
C GLU A 6 5.63 2.04 8.17
N ASN A 7 5.93 1.35 9.27
CA ASN A 7 7.31 1.03 9.64
C ASN A 7 8.00 0.20 8.55
N ILE A 8 7.32 -0.80 7.96
CA ILE A 8 7.86 -1.59 6.85
C ILE A 8 8.13 -0.71 5.62
N ARG A 9 7.20 0.20 5.28
CA ARG A 9 7.38 1.13 4.16
C ARG A 9 8.61 2.02 4.37
N GLN A 10 8.80 2.55 5.58
CA GLN A 10 9.96 3.37 5.92
C GLN A 10 11.27 2.58 5.80
N GLN A 11 11.31 1.35 6.35
CA GLN A 11 12.50 0.50 6.24
C GLN A 11 12.83 0.15 4.78
N LEU A 12 11.81 -0.10 3.95
CA LEU A 12 12.04 -0.37 2.53
C LEU A 12 12.55 0.88 1.79
N ASN A 13 12.05 2.07 2.11
CA ASN A 13 12.60 3.33 1.59
C ASN A 13 14.08 3.49 1.93
N THR A 14 14.47 3.24 3.20
CA THR A 14 15.88 3.26 3.61
C THR A 14 16.72 2.27 2.79
N GLN A 15 16.24 1.04 2.60
CA GLN A 15 16.97 0.04 1.80
C GLN A 15 17.14 0.45 0.32
N ILE A 16 16.13 1.09 -0.28
CA ILE A 16 16.22 1.62 -1.65
C ILE A 16 17.32 2.69 -1.74
N GLU A 17 17.39 3.60 -0.76
CA GLU A 17 18.43 4.63 -0.71
C GLU A 17 19.83 4.01 -0.57
N ASP A 18 19.99 3.01 0.28
CA ASP A 18 21.28 2.41 0.61
C ASP A 18 21.84 1.47 -0.49
N THR A 19 21.00 1.05 -1.45
CA THR A 19 21.48 0.13 -2.51
C THR A 19 22.40 0.80 -3.53
N ASN A 20 23.53 0.16 -3.82
CA ASN A 20 24.56 0.69 -4.74
C ASN A 20 24.42 0.22 -6.19
N TRP A 21 23.53 -0.74 -6.46
CA TRP A 21 23.37 -1.34 -7.79
C TRP A 21 22.29 -0.66 -8.65
N LEU A 22 21.50 0.22 -8.05
CA LEU A 22 20.44 0.99 -8.72
C LEU A 22 20.94 2.39 -9.06
N SER A 23 20.56 2.87 -10.25
CA SER A 23 20.74 4.28 -10.59
C SER A 23 19.83 5.16 -9.73
N THR A 24 20.17 6.46 -9.61
CA THR A 24 19.31 7.42 -8.90
C THR A 24 17.90 7.45 -9.48
N THR A 25 17.77 7.42 -10.81
CA THR A 25 16.48 7.39 -11.50
C THR A 25 15.65 6.16 -11.13
N ASP A 26 16.28 4.98 -11.06
CA ASP A 26 15.58 3.75 -10.68
C ASP A 26 15.15 3.78 -9.21
N LYS A 27 15.97 4.36 -8.32
CA LYS A 27 15.61 4.56 -6.91
C LYS A 27 14.39 5.45 -6.77
N ASP A 28 14.34 6.57 -7.50
CA ASP A 28 13.21 7.51 -7.44
C ASP A 28 11.92 6.86 -7.96
N LEU A 29 12.00 6.10 -9.06
CA LEU A 29 10.86 5.35 -9.58
C LEU A 29 10.34 4.28 -8.60
N LEU A 30 11.25 3.61 -7.88
CA LEU A 30 10.87 2.65 -6.84
C LEU A 30 10.21 3.33 -5.63
N LYS A 31 10.71 4.49 -5.21
CA LYS A 31 10.09 5.28 -4.13
C LYS A 31 8.70 5.76 -4.52
N ASP A 32 8.51 6.25 -5.73
CA ASP A 32 7.20 6.67 -6.25
C ASP A 32 6.20 5.51 -6.27
N LYS A 33 6.67 4.33 -6.70
CA LYS A 33 5.87 3.10 -6.64
C LYS A 33 5.50 2.75 -5.19
N LEU A 34 6.46 2.79 -4.27
CA LEU A 34 6.23 2.46 -2.86
C LEU A 34 5.27 3.44 -2.17
N ASN A 35 5.37 4.73 -2.49
CA ASN A 35 4.50 5.79 -1.97
C ASN A 35 3.07 5.69 -2.53
N SER A 36 2.90 5.22 -3.77
CA SER A 36 1.58 5.05 -4.41
C SER A 36 0.87 3.73 -4.06
N MET A 37 1.51 2.82 -3.31
CA MET A 37 0.89 1.55 -2.91
C MET A 37 -0.34 1.77 -2.04
N LYS A 38 -1.50 1.34 -2.55
CA LYS A 38 -2.76 1.31 -1.82
C LYS A 38 -2.78 0.15 -0.83
N LEU A 39 -3.37 0.40 0.34
CA LEU A 39 -3.48 -0.59 1.41
C LEU A 39 -4.92 -1.07 1.59
N PHE A 40 -5.08 -2.39 1.70
CA PHE A 40 -6.36 -3.04 2.00
C PHE A 40 -6.15 -3.97 3.19
N VAL A 41 -6.72 -3.64 4.36
CA VAL A 41 -6.56 -4.39 5.61
C VAL A 41 -7.92 -4.79 6.15
N GLY A 42 -8.07 -6.06 6.53
CA GLY A 42 -9.32 -6.59 7.08
C GLY A 42 -10.35 -6.80 5.98
N PHE A 43 -11.33 -5.89 5.88
CA PHE A 43 -12.42 -5.97 4.91
C PHE A 43 -12.64 -4.63 4.21
N PRO A 44 -13.18 -4.63 2.98
CA PRO A 44 -13.46 -3.39 2.27
C PRO A 44 -14.43 -2.50 3.05
N ASN A 45 -14.16 -1.18 3.10
CA ASN A 45 -15.00 -0.25 3.84
C ASN A 45 -16.48 -0.28 3.41
N TRP A 46 -16.76 -0.57 2.15
CA TRP A 46 -18.13 -0.64 1.63
C TRP A 46 -18.96 -1.76 2.26
N TYR A 47 -18.33 -2.78 2.87
CA TYR A 47 -19.05 -3.83 3.60
C TYR A 47 -19.81 -3.26 4.82
N LYS A 48 -19.42 -2.09 5.33
CA LYS A 48 -20.17 -1.41 6.41
C LYS A 48 -21.51 -0.84 5.93
N ASN A 49 -21.73 -0.72 4.62
CA ASN A 49 -22.98 -0.28 4.04
C ASN A 49 -23.88 -1.49 3.76
N GLU A 50 -24.80 -1.77 4.68
CA GLU A 50 -25.71 -2.91 4.60
C GLU A 50 -26.59 -2.90 3.34
N THR A 51 -27.06 -1.72 2.91
CA THR A 51 -27.84 -1.58 1.68
C THR A 51 -27.00 -1.97 0.46
N ALA A 52 -25.75 -1.49 0.39
CA ALA A 52 -24.84 -1.85 -0.70
C ALA A 52 -24.56 -3.35 -0.72
N VAL A 53 -24.27 -3.96 0.44
CA VAL A 53 -24.07 -5.41 0.56
C VAL A 53 -25.31 -6.18 0.09
N LYS A 54 -26.50 -5.84 0.60
CA LYS A 54 -27.75 -6.50 0.20
C LYS A 54 -28.03 -6.36 -1.30
N ALA A 55 -27.75 -5.20 -1.90
CA ALA A 55 -27.92 -4.98 -3.33
C ALA A 55 -26.92 -5.82 -4.16
N THR A 56 -25.65 -5.86 -3.77
CA THR A 56 -24.61 -6.64 -4.46
C THR A 56 -24.90 -8.14 -4.48
N TYR A 57 -25.51 -8.68 -3.43
CA TYR A 57 -25.77 -10.12 -3.30
C TYR A 57 -27.23 -10.52 -3.59
N LYS A 58 -28.12 -9.60 -3.94
CA LYS A 58 -29.54 -9.92 -4.20
C LYS A 58 -29.82 -10.57 -5.57
N GLY A 59 -28.87 -10.52 -6.50
CA GLY A 59 -29.07 -10.97 -7.89
C GLY A 59 -29.79 -9.91 -8.72
#